data_AF-A0A8E7KD00-F1
#
_entry.id   AF-A0A8E7KD00-F1
#
_cell.length_a   1.000
_cell.length_b   1.000
_cell.length_c   1.000
_cell.angle_alpha   90.00
_cell.angle_beta   90.00
_cell.angle_gamma   90.00
#
_symmetry.space_group_name_H-M   'P 1'
#
loop_
_entity.id
_entity.type
_entity.pdbx_description
1 polymer ?
#
loop_
_entity_poly.entity_id
_entity_poly.type
_entity_poly.pdbx_seq_one_letter_code
_entity_poly.pdbx_strand_id
1 'polypeptide(L)'
;MKRHRILRTSVSVAGTVLKRCLACIETELRQLKKENRHLREQLKQPPMLDTEQPGTYEKQQTYVAGVMMGRDILSLQTANALSDIKTDNRILLAGIQGALSHQELLNENILLTALSQTEQSIRKEPILRL
;
A
#
# COMPACT_ATOMS: atom_id res chain seq x y z
N MET A 1 -12.09 -19.67 -61.29
CA MET A 1 -11.04 -19.99 -60.29
C MET A 1 -10.36 -18.80 -59.59
N LYS A 2 -10.30 -17.58 -60.16
CA LYS A 2 -9.56 -16.44 -59.55
C LYS A 2 -10.12 -15.92 -58.21
N ARG A 3 -11.45 -15.90 -58.02
CA ARG A 3 -12.09 -15.35 -56.81
C ARG A 3 -11.76 -16.15 -55.53
N HIS A 4 -11.71 -17.48 -55.60
CA HIS A 4 -11.37 -18.33 -54.44
C HIS A 4 -9.92 -18.15 -53.96
N ARG A 5 -8.99 -17.80 -54.85
CA ARG A 5 -7.58 -17.60 -54.49
C ARG A 5 -7.38 -16.30 -53.71
N ILE A 6 -8.07 -15.23 -54.13
CA ILE A 6 -8.00 -13.89 -53.51
C ILE A 6 -8.57 -13.91 -52.09
N LEU A 7 -9.71 -14.58 -51.89
CA LEU A 7 -10.35 -14.77 -50.58
C LEU A 7 -9.48 -15.60 -49.61
N ARG A 8 -8.74 -16.61 -50.10
CA ARG A 8 -7.81 -17.38 -49.24
C ARG A 8 -6.58 -16.56 -48.85
N THR A 9 -6.03 -15.76 -49.76
CA THR A 9 -4.89 -14.90 -49.45
C THR A 9 -5.26 -13.75 -48.50
N SER A 10 -6.43 -13.13 -48.63
CA SER A 10 -6.86 -12.06 -47.72
C SER A 10 -7.10 -12.57 -46.29
N VAL A 11 -7.72 -13.74 -46.13
CA VAL A 11 -7.92 -14.39 -44.81
C VAL A 11 -6.59 -14.82 -44.19
N SER A 12 -5.64 -15.31 -44.99
CA SER A 12 -4.29 -15.66 -44.51
C SER A 12 -3.52 -14.44 -44.01
N VAL A 13 -3.58 -13.32 -44.74
CA VAL A 13 -2.90 -12.07 -44.37
C VAL A 13 -3.51 -11.49 -43.09
N ALA A 14 -4.84 -11.43 -42.99
CA ALA A 14 -5.52 -10.99 -41.77
C ALA A 14 -5.15 -11.86 -40.55
N GLY A 15 -5.07 -13.19 -40.71
CA GLY A 15 -4.63 -14.09 -39.65
C GLY A 15 -3.18 -13.86 -39.20
N THR A 16 -2.28 -13.48 -40.10
CA THR A 16 -0.88 -13.15 -39.74
C THR A 16 -0.75 -11.82 -39.00
N VAL A 17 -1.55 -10.82 -39.38
CA VAL A 17 -1.58 -9.51 -38.69
C VAL A 17 -2.15 -9.66 -37.29
N LEU A 18 -3.23 -10.42 -37.12
CA LEU A 18 -3.83 -10.69 -35.82
C LEU A 18 -2.85 -11.38 -34.87
N LYS A 19 -2.09 -12.38 -35.37
CA LYS A 19 -1.06 -13.07 -34.58
C LYS A 19 0.08 -12.14 -34.15
N ARG A 20 0.50 -11.20 -35.00
CA ARG A 20 1.51 -10.20 -34.64
C ARG A 20 0.97 -9.20 -33.60
N CYS A 21 -0.26 -8.73 -33.75
CA CYS A 21 -0.89 -7.86 -32.75
C CYS A 21 -1.02 -8.54 -31.39
N LEU A 22 -1.44 -9.80 -31.36
CA LEU A 22 -1.53 -10.58 -30.12
C LEU A 22 -0.14 -10.74 -29.47
N ALA A 23 0.88 -11.06 -30.25
CA ALA A 23 2.25 -11.15 -29.73
C ALA A 23 2.76 -9.82 -29.14
N CYS A 24 2.49 -8.67 -29.81
CA CYS A 24 2.84 -7.36 -29.28
C CYS A 24 2.13 -7.06 -27.96
N ILE A 25 0.82 -7.29 -27.88
CA ILE A 25 0.02 -7.06 -26.67
C ILE A 25 0.51 -7.97 -25.53
N GLU A 26 0.84 -9.23 -25.82
CA GLU A 26 1.40 -10.15 -24.82
C GLU A 26 2.76 -9.69 -24.28
N THR A 27 3.62 -9.13 -25.14
CA THR A 27 4.90 -8.57 -24.70
C THR A 27 4.72 -7.32 -23.84
N GLU A 28 3.79 -6.44 -24.21
CA GLU A 28 3.48 -5.22 -23.48
C GLU A 28 2.86 -5.53 -22.11
N LEU A 29 1.93 -6.49 -22.04
CA LEU A 29 1.38 -6.96 -20.76
C LEU A 29 2.45 -7.58 -19.86
N ARG A 30 3.42 -8.31 -20.40
CA ARG A 30 4.55 -8.84 -19.62
C ARG A 30 5.43 -7.72 -19.10
N GLN A 31 5.68 -6.70 -19.91
CA GLN A 31 6.48 -5.55 -19.53
C GLN A 31 5.80 -4.72 -18.44
N LEU A 32 4.52 -4.38 -18.63
CA LEU A 32 3.71 -3.69 -17.62
C LEU A 32 3.62 -4.47 -16.31
N LYS A 33 3.50 -5.80 -16.35
CA LYS A 33 3.52 -6.63 -15.14
C LYS A 33 4.87 -6.62 -14.42
N LYS A 34 5.99 -6.54 -15.16
CA LYS A 34 7.32 -6.40 -14.56
C LYS A 34 7.49 -5.03 -13.92
N GLU A 35 7.11 -3.97 -14.62
CA GLU A 35 7.15 -2.60 -14.12
C GLU A 35 6.26 -2.42 -12.89
N ASN A 36 5.03 -2.95 -12.92
CA ASN A 36 4.13 -2.89 -11.77
C ASN A 36 4.69 -3.64 -10.56
N ARG A 37 5.37 -4.78 -10.77
CA ARG A 37 6.05 -5.51 -9.70
C ARG A 37 7.23 -4.72 -9.14
N HIS A 38 8.03 -4.12 -10.03
CA HIS A 38 9.17 -3.30 -9.65
C HIS A 38 8.75 -2.06 -8.87
N LEU A 39 7.73 -1.33 -9.34
CA LEU A 39 7.15 -0.18 -8.65
C LEU A 39 6.56 -0.57 -7.29
N ARG A 40 5.90 -1.74 -7.20
CA ARG A 40 5.42 -2.28 -5.91
C ARG A 40 6.54 -2.65 -4.95
N GLU A 41 7.68 -3.12 -5.45
CA GLU A 41 8.87 -3.39 -4.64
C GLU A 41 9.53 -2.09 -4.18
N GLN A 42 9.62 -1.08 -5.04
CA GLN A 42 10.10 0.25 -4.68
C GLN A 42 9.21 0.91 -3.62
N LEU A 43 7.88 0.79 -3.74
CA LEU A 43 6.93 1.32 -2.75
C LEU A 43 6.95 0.57 -1.41
N LYS A 44 7.47 -0.66 -1.36
CA LYS A 44 7.70 -1.37 -0.10
C LYS A 44 8.94 -0.87 0.63
N GLN A 45 9.89 -0.28 -0.08
CA GLN A 45 10.99 0.40 0.56
C GLN A 45 10.44 1.75 1.04
N PRO A 46 10.57 2.10 2.33
CA PRO A 46 10.27 3.46 2.75
C PRO A 46 11.10 4.39 1.86
N PRO A 47 10.59 5.56 1.45
CA PRO A 47 11.40 6.50 0.69
C PRO A 47 12.67 6.72 1.49
N MET A 48 13.78 6.18 0.99
CA MET A 48 15.09 6.51 1.50
C MET A 48 15.22 7.98 1.14
N LEU A 49 14.94 8.85 2.11
CA LEU A 49 15.54 10.16 2.09
C LEU A 49 17.02 9.88 1.89
N ASP A 50 17.59 10.48 0.86
CA ASP A 50 19.01 10.39 0.57
C ASP A 50 19.71 11.02 1.78
N THR A 51 19.98 10.23 2.82
CA THR A 51 20.51 10.70 4.11
C THR A 51 21.93 11.25 3.95
N GLU A 52 22.54 11.01 2.80
CA GLU A 52 23.84 11.50 2.36
C GLU A 52 23.78 12.91 1.74
N GLN A 53 22.59 13.41 1.37
CA GLN A 53 22.42 14.84 1.15
C GLN A 53 22.00 15.48 2.46
N PRO A 54 22.70 16.53 2.94
CA PRO A 54 22.19 17.33 4.03
C PRO A 54 20.91 17.99 3.55
N GLY A 55 19.78 17.30 3.74
CA GLY A 55 18.48 17.93 3.67
C GLY A 55 18.50 19.14 4.58
N THR A 56 17.85 20.23 4.17
CA THR A 56 17.61 21.39 5.02
C THR A 56 17.21 20.91 6.43
N TYR A 57 17.73 21.55 7.48
CA TYR A 57 17.51 21.21 8.89
C TYR A 57 16.05 20.81 9.19
N GLU A 58 15.09 21.50 8.57
CA GLU A 58 13.67 21.20 8.57
C GLU A 58 13.30 19.76 8.16
N LYS A 59 13.87 19.23 7.06
CA LYS A 59 13.62 17.85 6.60
C LYS A 59 14.10 16.81 7.62
N GLN A 60 15.26 17.07 8.24
CA GLN A 60 15.80 16.19 9.27
C GLN A 60 14.93 16.22 10.54
N GLN A 61 14.45 17.40 10.93
CA GLN A 61 13.53 17.53 12.06
C GLN A 61 12.21 16.78 11.81
N THR A 62 11.60 16.92 10.64
CA THR A 62 10.38 16.19 10.27
C THR A 62 10.62 14.69 10.25
N TYR A 63 11.76 14.23 9.73
CA TYR A 63 12.13 12.82 9.75
C TYR A 63 12.29 12.28 11.18
N VAL A 64 13.00 13.00 12.05
CA VAL A 64 13.17 12.62 13.46
C VAL A 64 11.82 12.55 14.18
N ALA A 65 10.94 13.53 13.97
CA ALA A 65 9.59 13.50 14.52
C ALA A 65 8.81 12.26 14.07
N GLY A 66 8.87 11.92 12.77
CA GLY A 66 8.25 10.70 12.24
C GLY A 66 8.83 9.42 12.84
N VAL A 67 10.16 9.34 13.03
CA VAL A 67 10.83 8.19 13.68
C VAL A 67 10.39 8.06 15.14
N MET A 68 10.31 9.17 15.87
CA MET A 68 9.85 9.17 17.27
C MET A 68 8.40 8.67 17.37
N MET A 69 7.49 9.24 16.58
CA MET A 69 6.09 8.79 16.55
C MET A 69 5.95 7.32 16.18
N GLY A 70 6.73 6.83 15.21
CA GLY A 70 6.75 5.42 14.84
C GLY A 70 7.19 4.49 15.98
N ARG A 71 8.17 4.92 16.80
CA ARG A 71 8.61 4.16 17.98
C ARG A 71 7.57 4.15 19.09
N ASP A 72 6.86 5.26 19.29
CA ASP A 72 5.76 5.33 20.25
C ASP A 72 4.62 4.39 19.84
N ILE A 73 4.27 4.37 18.55
CA ILE A 73 3.28 3.44 17.99
C ILE A 73 3.70 1.98 18.22
N LEU A 74 4.96 1.61 17.95
CA LEU A 74 5.46 0.26 18.22
C LEU A 74 5.38 -0.11 19.70
N SER A 75 5.67 0.83 20.58
CA SER A 75 5.55 0.64 22.04
C SER A 75 4.09 0.40 22.45
N LEU A 76 3.15 1.18 21.88
CA LEU A 76 1.71 0.99 22.09
C LEU A 76 1.22 -0.36 21.56
N GLN A 77 1.68 -0.79 20.38
CA GLN A 77 1.35 -2.10 19.83
C GLN A 77 1.84 -3.24 20.72
N THR A 78 3.04 -3.09 21.29
CA THR A 78 3.61 -4.07 22.23
C THR A 78 2.77 -4.14 23.50
N ALA A 79 2.34 -3.01 24.04
CA ALA A 79 1.45 -2.96 25.20
C ALA A 79 0.08 -3.59 24.91
N ASN A 80 -0.53 -3.25 23.76
CA ASN A 80 -1.81 -3.79 23.34
C ASN A 80 -1.76 -5.31 23.09
N ALA A 81 -0.63 -5.83 22.62
CA ALA A 81 -0.43 -7.26 22.44
C ALA A 81 -0.48 -8.05 23.77
N LEU A 82 -0.16 -7.41 24.91
CA LEU A 82 -0.31 -8.03 26.23
C LEU A 82 -1.78 -8.31 26.58
N SER A 83 -2.70 -7.50 26.04
CA SER A 83 -4.16 -7.65 26.19
C SER A 83 -4.82 -8.37 25.00
N ASP A 84 -4.05 -9.15 24.23
CA ASP A 84 -4.46 -9.88 23.01
C ASP A 84 -5.07 -8.98 21.90
N ILE A 85 -4.84 -7.67 21.96
CA ILE A 85 -5.26 -6.73 20.92
C ILE A 85 -4.20 -6.72 19.81
N LYS A 86 -4.45 -7.50 18.76
CA LYS A 86 -3.58 -7.52 17.57
C LYS A 86 -3.85 -6.31 16.70
N THR A 87 -2.77 -5.59 16.37
CA THR A 87 -2.86 -4.43 15.47
C THR A 87 -2.59 -4.86 14.03
N ASP A 88 -3.51 -4.56 13.12
CA ASP A 88 -3.25 -4.69 11.67
C ASP A 88 -2.53 -3.43 11.17
N ASN A 89 -1.24 -3.57 10.84
CA ASN A 89 -0.41 -2.47 10.36
C ASN A 89 -0.93 -1.83 9.06
N ARG A 90 -1.70 -2.55 8.24
CA ARG A 90 -2.28 -2.00 7.01
C ARG A 90 -3.38 -0.99 7.35
N ILE A 91 -4.23 -1.34 8.31
CA ILE A 91 -5.32 -0.48 8.77
C ILE A 91 -4.76 0.72 9.54
N LEU A 92 -3.76 0.49 10.39
CA LEU A 92 -3.05 1.55 11.11
C LEU A 92 -2.43 2.57 10.15
N LEU A 93 -1.70 2.12 9.13
CA LEU A 93 -1.10 3.01 8.13
C LEU A 93 -2.14 3.78 7.33
N ALA A 94 -3.28 3.15 6.99
CA ALA A 94 -4.39 3.84 6.33
C ALA A 94 -4.99 4.95 7.23
N GLY A 95 -5.13 4.70 8.53
CA GLY A 95 -5.57 5.71 9.50
C GLY A 95 -4.59 6.88 9.64
N ILE A 96 -3.29 6.59 9.78
CA ILE A 96 -2.22 7.61 9.85
C ILE A 96 -2.20 8.45 8.57
N GLN A 97 -2.30 7.80 7.40
CA GLN A 97 -2.35 8.51 6.13
C GLN A 97 -3.58 9.41 6.04
N GLY A 98 -4.77 8.90 6.40
CA GLY A 98 -6.01 9.65 6.42
C GLY A 98 -5.94 10.90 7.31
N ALA A 99 -5.39 10.76 8.52
CA ALA A 99 -5.19 11.88 9.45
C ALA A 99 -4.23 12.93 8.89
N LEU A 100 -3.07 12.51 8.35
CA LEU A 100 -2.08 13.42 7.75
C LEU A 100 -2.60 14.13 6.49
N SER A 101 -3.56 13.52 5.78
CA SER A 101 -4.19 14.12 4.58
C SER A 101 -5.51 14.84 4.85
N HIS A 102 -5.96 14.91 6.11
CA HIS A 102 -7.30 15.41 6.48
C HIS A 102 -8.46 14.71 5.73
N GLN A 103 -8.28 13.43 5.44
CA GLN A 103 -9.26 12.54 4.78
C GLN A 103 -9.57 11.36 5.70
N GLU A 104 -10.02 11.66 6.90
CA GLU A 104 -10.41 10.63 7.86
C GLU A 104 -11.67 9.93 7.34
N LEU A 105 -11.57 8.61 7.14
CA LEU A 105 -12.68 7.78 6.62
C LEU A 105 -13.82 7.66 7.64
N LEU A 106 -13.52 7.87 8.92
CA LEU A 106 -14.44 7.78 10.02
C LEU A 106 -14.80 9.19 10.47
N ASN A 107 -16.09 9.45 10.70
CA ASN A 107 -16.50 10.70 11.32
C ASN A 107 -16.11 10.70 12.82
N GLU A 108 -16.01 11.89 13.41
CA GLU A 108 -15.61 12.11 14.80
C GLU A 108 -16.39 11.24 15.80
N ASN A 109 -17.70 11.07 15.61
CA ASN A 109 -18.54 10.28 16.53
C ASN A 109 -18.17 8.79 16.51
N ILE A 110 -17.85 8.25 15.34
CA ILE A 110 -17.40 6.86 15.18
C ILE A 110 -16.02 6.70 15.79
N LEU A 111 -15.12 7.67 15.60
CA LEU A 111 -13.78 7.67 16.21
C LEU A 111 -13.86 7.65 17.74
N LEU A 112 -14.65 8.56 18.34
CA LEU A 112 -14.83 8.63 19.79
C LEU A 112 -15.45 7.35 20.37
N THR A 113 -16.40 6.75 19.65
CA THR A 113 -17.01 5.48 20.08
C THR A 113 -16.00 4.33 20.04
N ALA A 114 -15.21 4.23 18.96
CA ALA A 114 -14.19 3.20 18.82
C ALA A 114 -13.05 3.37 19.84
N LEU A 115 -12.65 4.60 20.14
CA LEU A 115 -11.69 4.91 21.20
C LEU A 115 -12.22 4.49 22.57
N SER A 116 -13.44 4.87 22.91
CA SER A 116 -14.05 4.49 24.19
C SER A 116 -14.14 2.96 24.37
N GLN A 117 -14.48 2.24 23.30
CA GLN A 117 -14.53 0.77 23.31
C GLN A 117 -13.14 0.14 23.49
N THR A 118 -12.12 0.72 22.86
CA THR A 118 -10.73 0.28 23.01
C THR A 118 -10.25 0.48 24.45
N GLU A 119 -10.49 1.66 25.03
CA GLU A 119 -10.17 1.96 26.43
C GLU A 119 -10.89 1.03 27.41
N GLN A 120 -12.16 0.73 27.16
CA GLN A 120 -12.92 -0.21 27.99
C GLN A 120 -12.37 -1.64 27.89
N SER A 121 -11.87 -2.05 26.72
CA SER A 121 -11.29 -3.38 26.53
C SER A 121 -9.96 -3.51 27.27
N ILE A 122 -9.16 -2.44 27.30
CA ILE A 122 -7.92 -2.35 28.09
C ILE A 122 -8.22 -2.33 29.60
N ARG A 123 -9.25 -1.58 30.05
CA ARG A 123 -9.65 -1.52 31.47
C ARG A 123 -10.31 -2.80 32.01
N LYS A 124 -10.83 -3.66 31.13
CA LYS A 124 -11.47 -4.93 31.49
C LYS A 124 -10.48 -6.04 31.84
N GLU A 125 -9.18 -5.81 31.72
CA GLU A 125 -8.16 -6.55 32.45
C GLU A 125 -7.89 -5.82 33.78
N PRO A 126 -8.67 -6.08 34.84
CA PRO A 126 -8.27 -5.64 36.16
C PRO A 126 -6.95 -6.31 36.49
N ILE A 127 -6.03 -5.52 37.00
CA ILE A 127 -4.90 -5.95 37.82
C ILE A 127 -5.43 -6.97 38.84
N LEU A 128 -5.32 -8.26 38.54
CA LEU A 128 -5.51 -9.36 39.47
C LEU A 128 -4.79 -10.58 38.90
N ARG A 129 -3.51 -10.74 39.27
CA ARG A 129 -3.07 -11.88 40.11
C ARG A 129 -1.58 -11.75 40.47
N LEU A 130 -1.40 -11.54 41.78
CA LEU A 130 -0.22 -11.77 42.64
C LEU A 130 0.98 -10.85 42.45
#